data_AF-A0A087UM81-F1
#
_entry.id   AF-A0A087UM81-F1
#
_cell.length_a   1.000
_cell.length_b   1.000
_cell.length_c   1.000
_cell.angle_alpha   90.00
_cell.angle_beta   90.00
_cell.angle_gamma   90.00
#
_symmetry.space_group_name_H-M   'P 1'
#
loop_
_entity.id
_entity.type
_entity.pdbx_description
1 polymer ?
#
loop_
_entity_poly.entity_id
_entity_poly.type
_entity_poly.pdbx_seq_one_letter_code
_entity_poly.pdbx_strand_id
1 'polypeptide(L)'
;MTRRMGFGKVLLPKKNLIVCEACGHFHPVHTVCGNCYNKVKLETESMQDAIMNELKLDPIDKEVVVVYQNEHKDSKYFQGKRIVELP
;
A
#
# COMPACT_ATOMS: atom_id res chain seq x y z
N MET A 1 -6.93 47.23 -3.97
CA MET A 1 -6.80 45.80 -4.29
C MET A 1 -7.24 45.59 -5.73
N THR A 2 -6.38 45.07 -6.61
CA THR A 2 -6.70 44.85 -8.04
C THR A 2 -7.55 43.59 -8.23
N ARG A 3 -8.18 43.41 -9.42
CA ARG A 3 -9.05 42.26 -9.75
C ARG A 3 -8.42 40.88 -9.45
N ARG A 4 -7.08 40.77 -9.49
CA ARG A 4 -6.33 39.54 -9.20
C ARG A 4 -6.16 39.29 -7.70
N MET A 5 -5.96 40.33 -6.88
CA MET A 5 -5.70 40.22 -5.43
C MET A 5 -6.95 40.54 -4.59
N GLY A 6 -8.14 40.20 -5.10
CA GLY A 6 -9.39 40.37 -4.36
C GLY A 6 -9.51 39.36 -3.22
N PHE A 7 -10.27 39.73 -2.17
CA PHE A 7 -10.63 38.82 -1.09
C PHE A 7 -11.23 37.52 -1.64
N GLY A 8 -10.77 36.37 -1.16
CA GLY A 8 -11.21 35.04 -1.60
C GLY A 8 -10.48 34.45 -2.82
N LYS A 9 -9.65 35.23 -3.53
CA LYS A 9 -8.78 34.71 -4.62
C LYS A 9 -7.39 34.30 -4.15
N VAL A 10 -7.01 34.74 -2.95
CA VAL A 10 -5.75 34.37 -2.33
C VAL A 10 -5.84 32.97 -1.75
N LEU A 11 -4.82 32.16 -1.96
CA LEU A 11 -4.71 30.84 -1.36
C LEU A 11 -4.57 31.01 0.16
N LEU A 12 -5.41 30.31 0.91
CA LEU A 12 -5.32 30.28 2.37
C LEU A 12 -4.35 29.16 2.79
N PRO A 13 -3.52 29.40 3.83
CA PRO A 13 -2.65 28.36 4.35
C PRO A 13 -3.46 27.22 4.95
N LYS A 14 -3.09 25.99 4.61
CA LYS A 14 -3.69 24.77 5.17
C LYS A 14 -3.10 24.50 6.56
N LYS A 15 -3.95 24.34 7.58
CA LYS A 15 -3.55 24.08 8.98
C LYS A 15 -3.71 22.61 9.40
N ASN A 16 -4.09 21.75 8.46
CA ASN A 16 -4.42 20.35 8.70
C ASN A 16 -3.29 19.40 8.28
N LEU A 17 -2.03 19.84 8.36
CA LEU A 17 -0.88 19.00 8.08
C LEU A 17 -0.34 18.43 9.39
N ILE A 18 -0.20 17.11 9.44
CA ILE A 18 0.32 16.35 10.58
C ILE A 18 1.51 15.52 10.15
N VAL A 19 2.35 15.14 11.11
CA VAL A 19 3.51 14.28 10.87
C VAL A 19 3.07 12.81 10.97
N CYS A 20 3.44 12.01 9.98
CA CYS A 20 3.19 10.57 10.00
C CYS A 20 4.06 9.89 11.06
N GLU A 21 3.44 9.08 11.92
CA GLU A 21 4.13 8.36 13.00
C GLU A 21 5.11 7.30 12.51
N ALA A 22 4.88 6.71 11.33
CA ALA A 22 5.70 5.63 10.79
C ALA A 22 6.95 6.13 10.03
N CYS A 23 6.84 7.22 9.26
CA CYS A 23 7.92 7.67 8.37
C CYS A 23 8.32 9.15 8.53
N GLY A 24 7.69 9.89 9.45
CA GLY A 24 8.02 11.30 9.71
C GLY A 24 7.63 12.29 8.60
N HIS A 25 6.98 11.85 7.52
CA HIS A 25 6.53 12.73 6.44
C HIS A 25 5.23 13.45 6.79
N PHE A 26 5.03 14.67 6.26
CA PHE A 26 3.79 15.40 6.45
C PHE A 26 2.67 14.84 5.57
N HIS A 27 1.48 14.67 6.16
CA HIS A 27 0.27 14.33 5.43
C HIS A 27 -0.96 15.06 6.00
N PRO A 28 -2.04 15.21 5.22
CA PRO A 28 -3.28 15.80 5.73
C PRO A 28 -3.95 14.92 6.79
N VAL A 29 -4.62 15.56 7.77
CA VAL A 29 -5.53 14.86 8.69
C VAL A 29 -6.60 14.11 7.90
N HIS A 30 -7.00 12.92 8.38
CA HIS A 30 -7.95 11.99 7.74
C HIS A 30 -7.52 11.40 6.40
N THR A 31 -6.22 11.45 6.07
CA THR A 31 -5.68 10.79 4.87
C THR A 31 -4.50 9.89 5.23
N VAL A 32 -4.30 8.82 4.46
CA VAL A 32 -3.13 7.94 4.62
C VAL A 32 -1.89 8.67 4.13
N CYS A 33 -0.74 8.43 4.77
CA CYS A 33 0.53 8.97 4.31
C CYS A 33 0.86 8.45 2.91
N GLY A 34 1.07 9.36 1.95
CA GLY A 34 1.39 8.98 0.56
C GLY A 34 2.69 8.18 0.43
N ASN A 35 3.70 8.46 1.26
CA ASN A 35 4.97 7.73 1.22
C ASN A 35 4.80 6.28 1.70
N CYS A 36 4.13 6.08 2.84
CA CYS A 36 3.83 4.75 3.35
C CYS A 36 2.94 3.96 2.38
N TYR A 37 1.94 4.64 1.80
CA TYR A 37 1.07 4.02 0.79
C TYR A 37 1.85 3.56 -0.44
N ASN A 38 2.77 4.39 -0.94
CA ASN A 38 3.59 4.03 -2.10
C ASN A 38 4.48 2.80 -1.82
N LYS A 39 5.06 2.72 -0.61
CA LYS A 39 5.84 1.54 -0.21
C LYS A 39 4.99 0.27 -0.26
N VAL A 40 3.83 0.28 0.41
CA VAL A 40 2.91 -0.88 0.43
C VAL A 40 2.41 -1.20 -0.96
N LYS A 41 2.12 -0.19 -1.78
CA LYS A 41 1.69 -0.37 -3.16
C LYS A 41 2.74 -1.14 -3.97
N LEU A 42 4.00 -0.72 -3.92
CA LEU A 42 5.10 -1.39 -4.63
C LEU A 42 5.28 -2.84 -4.15
N GLU A 43 5.17 -3.07 -2.85
CA GLU A 43 5.19 -4.42 -2.28
C GLU A 43 4.01 -5.24 -2.82
N THR A 44 2.78 -4.73 -2.77
CA THR A 44 1.59 -5.45 -3.26
C THR A 44 1.61 -5.72 -4.76
N GLU A 45 2.19 -4.84 -5.57
CA GLU A 45 2.38 -5.04 -7.01
C GLU A 45 3.30 -6.25 -7.26
N SER A 46 4.42 -6.37 -6.53
CA SER A 46 5.28 -7.55 -6.64
C SER A 46 4.60 -8.84 -6.18
N MET A 47 3.77 -8.77 -5.13
CA MET A 47 2.94 -9.93 -4.71
C MET A 47 1.97 -10.34 -5.82
N GLN A 48 1.30 -9.38 -6.45
CA GLN A 48 0.33 -9.64 -7.53
C GLN A 48 1.02 -10.25 -8.75
N ASP A 49 2.19 -9.74 -9.14
CA ASP A 49 2.98 -10.27 -10.25
C ASP A 49 3.41 -11.72 -9.98
N ALA A 50 3.87 -12.02 -8.77
CA ALA A 50 4.20 -13.39 -8.36
C ALA A 50 2.97 -14.32 -8.44
N ILE A 51 1.83 -13.86 -7.93
CA ILE A 51 0.55 -14.59 -7.98
C ILE A 51 0.11 -14.87 -9.42
N MET A 52 0.20 -13.88 -10.32
CA MET A 52 -0.17 -14.03 -11.74
C MET A 52 0.75 -15.02 -12.46
N ASN A 53 2.06 -14.96 -12.19
CA ASN A 53 3.05 -15.88 -12.77
C ASN A 53 2.82 -17.34 -12.34
N GLU A 54 2.39 -17.57 -11.11
CA GLU A 54 2.09 -18.91 -10.59
C GLU A 54 0.73 -19.45 -11.07
N LEU A 55 -0.31 -18.60 -11.13
CA LEU A 55 -1.67 -19.03 -11.46
C LEU A 55 -1.94 -19.20 -12.95
N LYS A 56 -1.23 -18.46 -13.81
CA LYS A 56 -1.34 -18.48 -15.29
C LYS A 56 -2.78 -18.39 -15.82
N LEU A 57 -3.49 -19.52 -15.89
CA LEU A 57 -4.83 -19.68 -16.49
C LEU A 57 -5.84 -20.35 -15.54
N ASP A 58 -5.41 -20.80 -14.36
CA ASP A 58 -6.28 -21.51 -13.43
C ASP A 58 -7.05 -20.54 -12.52
N PRO A 59 -8.35 -20.78 -12.27
CA PRO A 59 -9.13 -19.99 -11.34
C PRO A 59 -8.59 -20.12 -9.90
N ILE A 60 -8.76 -19.05 -9.13
CA ILE A 60 -8.38 -18.99 -7.70
C ILE A 60 -9.50 -19.67 -6.88
N ASP A 61 -9.52 -21.01 -6.92
CA ASP A 61 -10.50 -21.79 -6.15
C ASP A 61 -10.11 -21.95 -4.67
N LYS A 62 -8.88 -21.54 -4.31
CA LYS A 62 -8.30 -21.71 -2.97
C LYS A 62 -7.65 -20.42 -2.51
N GLU A 63 -7.67 -20.19 -1.20
CA GLU A 63 -6.97 -19.06 -0.59
C GLU A 63 -5.47 -19.11 -0.89
N VAL A 64 -4.91 -17.94 -1.19
CA VAL A 64 -3.49 -17.75 -1.49
C VAL A 64 -2.81 -17.15 -0.27
N VAL A 65 -1.70 -17.74 0.15
CA VAL A 65 -0.85 -17.21 1.21
C VAL A 65 0.51 -16.89 0.62
N VAL A 66 0.97 -15.68 0.90
CA VAL A 66 2.26 -15.21 0.42
C VAL A 66 3.27 -15.31 1.55
N VAL A 67 4.41 -15.94 1.27
CA VAL A 67 5.46 -16.22 2.26
C VAL A 67 6.79 -15.68 1.73
N TYR A 68 7.54 -14.99 2.59
CA TYR A 68 8.89 -14.53 2.23
C TYR A 68 9.92 -15.67 2.38
N GLN A 69 11.00 -15.64 1.60
CA GLN A 69 12.01 -16.74 1.51
C GLN A 69 12.55 -17.26 2.86
N ASN A 70 12.61 -16.41 3.89
CA ASN A 70 13.19 -16.76 5.20
C ASN A 70 12.16 -17.05 6.30
N GLU A 71 10.86 -17.13 5.97
CA GLU A 71 9.80 -17.38 6.96
C GLU A 71 9.52 -18.87 7.14
N HIS A 72 9.25 -19.29 8.38
CA HIS A 72 8.95 -20.68 8.71
C HIS A 72 7.59 -21.10 8.14
N LYS A 73 7.60 -22.11 7.28
CA LYS A 73 6.41 -22.76 6.71
C LYS A 73 5.74 -23.67 7.75
N ASP A 74 5.11 -23.08 8.76
CA ASP A 74 4.33 -23.80 9.77
C ASP A 74 3.11 -24.49 9.15
N SER A 75 3.32 -25.73 8.70
CA SER A 75 2.38 -26.62 7.99
C SER A 75 0.96 -26.74 8.57
N LYS A 76 0.70 -26.36 9.82
CA LYS A 76 -0.64 -26.35 10.42
C LYS A 76 -1.54 -25.22 9.90
N TYR A 77 -0.99 -24.07 9.50
CA TYR A 77 -1.77 -22.92 9.03
C TYR A 77 -2.01 -22.93 7.52
N PHE A 78 -1.22 -23.70 6.77
CA PHE A 78 -1.26 -23.75 5.30
C PHE A 78 -2.09 -24.90 4.72
N GLN A 79 -2.77 -25.69 5.56
CA GLN A 79 -3.53 -26.86 5.09
C GLN A 79 -4.62 -26.43 4.11
N GLY A 80 -4.42 -26.71 2.82
CA GLY A 80 -5.36 -26.41 1.74
C GLY A 80 -5.17 -25.06 1.03
N LYS A 81 -4.20 -24.24 1.43
CA LYS A 81 -3.92 -22.93 0.80
C LYS A 81 -2.73 -23.02 -0.17
N ARG A 82 -2.74 -22.25 -1.26
CA ARG A 82 -1.61 -22.17 -2.20
C ARG A 82 -0.57 -21.19 -1.65
N ILE A 83 0.70 -21.59 -1.66
CA ILE A 83 1.82 -20.78 -1.13
C ILE A 83 2.55 -20.15 -2.32
N VAL A 84 2.61 -18.82 -2.34
CA VAL A 84 3.39 -18.02 -3.31
C VAL A 84 4.63 -17.50 -2.59
N GLU A 85 5.80 -17.73 -3.18
CA GLU A 85 7.06 -17.27 -2.58
C GLU A 85 7.49 -15.94 -3.18
N LEU A 86 7.70 -14.95 -2.31
CA LEU A 86 8.32 -13.68 -2.69
C LEU A 86 9.81 -13.69 -2.33
N PRO A 87 10.67 -13.09 -3.19
CA PRO A 87 12.07 -12.89 -2.87
C PRO A 87 12.30 -12.04 -1.62
#